data_AF-A0A3D3P0F9-F1
#
_entry.id   AF-A0A3D3P0F9-F1
#
_cell.length_a   1.000
_cell.length_b   1.000
_cell.length_c   1.000
_cell.angle_alpha   90.00
_cell.angle_beta   90.00
_cell.angle_gamma   90.00
#
_symmetry.space_group_name_H-M   'P 1'
#
loop_
_entity.id
_entity.type
_entity.pdbx_description
1 polymer ?
#
loop_
_entity_poly.entity_id
_entity_poly.type
_entity_poly.pdbx_seq_one_letter_code
_entity_poly.pdbx_strand_id
1 'polypeptide(L)'
;MDPPGRFEKLPPHSSAPEGDLAHTSDMPRSPLAALLPAALLPGLCLLSGCTQSFYKRWADREVFGIIGNKSRVVAGTDETLLDITPPPPAKLDALEKSRNNSDFLGERAFIEKNARMLGLADALDFAVHRNRGYLGRKETVYLSALRLTLTRQQFGPVADGGGGVFYTERQVKNGVNDFVRTSTLTTDGIVGFDYLMRTGARLAMDLSTDFTRFFTGATPKLSDSRAAATLSQPLLRGA
;
A
#
# COMPACT_ATOMS: atom_id res chain seq x y z
N MET A 1 -29.38 62.31 22.42
CA MET A 1 -30.77 61.93 22.76
C MET A 1 -30.67 61.00 23.96
N ASP A 2 -31.06 61.50 25.12
CA ASP A 2 -31.10 60.81 26.42
C ASP A 2 -32.44 60.03 26.58
N PRO A 3 -32.65 59.26 27.68
CA PRO A 3 -33.49 58.06 27.83
C PRO A 3 -34.94 58.43 28.29
N PRO A 4 -35.80 57.66 29.03
CA PRO A 4 -35.63 56.73 30.18
C PRO A 4 -36.46 55.42 30.01
N GLY A 5 -36.55 54.39 30.84
CA GLY A 5 -36.34 54.14 32.27
C GLY A 5 -37.53 53.29 32.79
N ARG A 6 -37.32 52.43 33.80
CA ARG A 6 -38.17 52.25 35.00
C ARG A 6 -37.88 50.92 35.72
N PHE A 7 -37.46 51.08 36.98
CA PHE A 7 -37.44 50.12 38.08
C PHE A 7 -38.87 49.80 38.58
N GLU A 8 -39.16 48.57 39.01
CA GLU A 8 -40.08 48.35 40.14
C GLU A 8 -39.89 47.00 40.89
N LYS A 9 -39.46 47.13 42.16
CA LYS A 9 -39.75 46.40 43.43
C LYS A 9 -39.79 44.86 43.62
N LEU A 10 -39.37 44.53 44.85
CA LEU A 10 -39.08 43.29 45.63
C LEU A 10 -40.32 42.86 46.51
N PRO A 11 -40.22 41.91 47.50
CA PRO A 11 -40.28 40.42 47.58
C PRO A 11 -41.52 39.93 48.44
N PRO A 12 -41.54 38.92 49.39
CA PRO A 12 -40.77 37.69 49.70
C PRO A 12 -41.59 36.40 50.11
N HIS A 13 -40.87 35.30 50.40
CA HIS A 13 -41.19 34.14 51.29
C HIS A 13 -42.26 33.08 50.94
N SER A 14 -41.87 31.78 50.96
CA SER A 14 -42.61 30.65 51.56
C SER A 14 -41.71 29.38 51.53
N SER A 15 -41.09 29.01 52.65
CA SER A 15 -41.39 27.83 53.49
C SER A 15 -41.02 26.46 52.91
N ALA A 16 -40.03 25.82 53.53
CA ALA A 16 -39.88 24.36 53.57
C ALA A 16 -41.11 23.70 54.22
N PRO A 17 -41.28 22.39 54.02
CA PRO A 17 -41.12 21.52 55.20
C PRO A 17 -40.31 20.24 54.96
N GLU A 18 -39.73 19.78 56.07
CA GLU A 18 -39.34 18.41 56.43
C GLU A 18 -40.35 17.39 55.86
N GLY A 19 -39.97 16.28 55.22
CA GLY A 19 -39.17 15.17 55.73
C GLY A 19 -40.11 13.99 55.97
N ASP A 20 -40.05 12.93 55.15
CA ASP A 20 -40.21 11.55 55.62
C ASP A 20 -39.85 10.48 54.57
N LEU A 21 -39.34 9.37 55.09
CA LEU A 21 -38.70 8.25 54.40
C LEU A 21 -39.64 7.34 53.58
N ALA A 22 -39.16 6.81 52.44
CA ALA A 22 -39.27 5.38 52.10
C ALA A 22 -38.53 5.01 50.78
N HIS A 23 -37.46 4.22 50.93
CA HIS A 23 -37.10 3.02 50.16
C HIS A 23 -37.68 2.84 48.73
N THR A 24 -36.83 2.81 47.70
CA THR A 24 -36.82 1.73 46.68
C THR A 24 -35.48 1.69 45.91
N SER A 25 -34.76 0.59 46.11
CA SER A 25 -33.86 -0.13 45.18
C SER A 25 -32.99 0.65 44.17
N ASP A 26 -31.70 0.76 44.50
CA ASP A 26 -30.60 0.93 43.54
C ASP A 26 -30.47 -0.28 42.60
N MET A 27 -30.35 -0.02 41.31
CA MET A 27 -30.07 -1.02 40.26
C MET A 27 -28.70 -0.69 39.64
N PRO A 28 -27.69 -1.60 39.67
CA PRO A 28 -26.36 -1.29 39.15
C PRO A 28 -26.37 -1.30 37.62
N ARG A 29 -26.08 -0.14 37.01
CA ARG A 29 -25.83 -0.01 35.56
C ARG A 29 -24.47 -0.64 35.24
N SER A 30 -24.48 -1.72 34.48
CA SER A 30 -23.28 -2.41 34.00
C SER A 30 -22.51 -1.56 32.97
N PRO A 31 -21.17 -1.47 33.03
CA PRO A 31 -20.36 -0.60 32.16
C PRO A 31 -19.98 -1.25 30.81
N LEU A 32 -20.73 -2.25 30.34
CA LEU A 32 -20.35 -3.03 29.16
C LEU A 32 -21.09 -2.65 27.87
N ALA A 33 -22.09 -1.77 27.93
CA ALA A 33 -22.89 -1.42 26.75
C ALA A 33 -22.33 -0.24 25.91
N ALA A 34 -21.31 0.48 26.39
CA ALA A 34 -20.83 1.71 25.73
C ALA A 34 -19.60 1.53 24.82
N LEU A 35 -19.01 0.33 24.72
CA LEU A 35 -17.76 0.08 23.98
C LEU A 35 -17.96 -0.50 22.56
N LEU A 36 -19.21 -0.73 22.12
CA LEU A 36 -19.48 -1.44 20.87
C LEU A 36 -19.28 -0.66 19.55
N PRO A 37 -19.30 0.69 19.45
CA PRO A 37 -19.04 1.34 18.16
C PRO A 37 -17.57 1.73 17.93
N ALA A 38 -16.70 1.69 18.94
CA ALA A 38 -15.30 2.15 18.81
C ALA A 38 -14.32 1.09 18.30
N ALA A 39 -14.68 -0.20 18.37
CA ALA A 39 -13.80 -1.31 17.97
C ALA A 39 -13.84 -1.64 16.46
N LEU A 40 -14.79 -1.08 15.70
CA LEU A 40 -15.00 -1.41 14.28
C LEU A 40 -14.20 -0.53 13.30
N LEU A 41 -13.71 0.63 13.75
CA LEU A 41 -12.92 1.56 12.93
C LEU A 41 -11.45 1.16 12.69
N PRO A 42 -10.69 0.62 13.66
CA PRO A 42 -9.30 0.24 13.41
C PRO A 42 -9.15 -1.05 12.58
N GLY A 43 -10.18 -1.91 12.54
CA GLY A 43 -10.18 -3.13 11.71
C GLY A 43 -10.26 -2.88 10.19
N LEU A 44 -10.81 -1.74 9.77
CA LEU A 44 -11.01 -1.41 8.35
C LEU A 44 -9.71 -0.90 7.67
N CYS A 45 -8.76 -0.34 8.43
CA CYS A 45 -7.48 0.15 7.90
C CYS A 45 -6.42 -0.95 7.73
N LEU A 46 -6.60 -2.12 8.36
CA LEU A 46 -5.68 -3.26 8.26
C LEU A 46 -5.89 -4.09 6.98
N LEU A 47 -6.99 -3.86 6.26
CA LEU A 47 -7.32 -4.54 5.00
C LEU A 47 -6.96 -3.73 3.75
N SER A 48 -6.53 -2.47 3.88
CA SER A 48 -5.81 -1.76 2.83
C SER A 48 -4.34 -2.21 2.76
N GLY A 49 -4.13 -3.52 2.79
CA GLY A 49 -2.86 -4.12 2.43
C GLY A 49 -2.54 -3.78 0.99
N CYS A 50 -1.30 -3.39 0.74
CA CYS A 50 -0.80 -3.02 -0.58
C CYS A 50 -1.20 -4.05 -1.64
N THR A 51 -2.11 -3.68 -2.52
CA THR A 51 -2.51 -4.56 -3.63
C THR A 51 -1.36 -4.66 -4.62
N GLN A 52 -1.26 -5.80 -5.33
CA GLN A 52 -0.25 -5.99 -6.37
C GLN A 52 -0.29 -4.86 -7.42
N SER A 53 -1.48 -4.30 -7.69
CA SER A 53 -1.66 -3.20 -8.62
C SER A 53 -1.02 -1.89 -8.14
N PHE A 54 -0.95 -1.64 -6.83
CA PHE A 54 -0.26 -0.48 -6.26
C PHE A 54 1.25 -0.58 -6.52
N TYR A 55 1.88 -1.70 -6.18
CA TYR A 55 3.31 -1.91 -6.41
C TYR A 55 3.66 -1.89 -7.90
N LYS A 56 2.80 -2.45 -8.76
CA LYS A 56 2.97 -2.37 -10.21
C LYS A 56 2.98 -0.91 -10.68
N ARG A 57 1.99 -0.10 -10.29
CA ARG A 57 1.91 1.32 -10.68
C ARG A 57 3.09 2.13 -10.15
N TRP A 58 3.54 1.84 -8.94
CA TRP A 58 4.71 2.50 -8.35
C TRP A 58 5.99 2.16 -9.12
N ALA A 59 6.20 0.88 -9.43
CA ALA A 59 7.33 0.42 -10.24
C ALA A 59 7.30 1.01 -11.67
N ASP A 60 6.14 0.99 -12.34
CA ASP A 60 5.95 1.56 -13.67
C ASP A 60 6.30 3.05 -13.69
N ARG A 61 5.80 3.81 -12.69
CA ARG A 61 6.10 5.24 -12.56
C ARG A 61 7.59 5.51 -12.45
N GLU A 62 8.31 4.73 -11.65
CA GLU A 62 9.76 4.90 -11.49
C GLU A 62 10.52 4.53 -12.77
N VAL A 63 10.16 3.40 -13.40
CA VAL A 63 10.77 2.93 -14.65
C VAL A 63 10.61 3.95 -15.77
N PHE A 64 9.38 4.43 -16.02
CA PHE A 64 9.12 5.44 -17.04
C PHE A 64 9.79 6.77 -16.70
N GLY A 65 9.90 7.13 -15.42
CA GLY A 65 10.68 8.30 -14.97
C GLY A 65 12.18 8.19 -15.28
N ILE A 66 12.78 7.01 -15.12
CA ILE A 66 14.19 6.77 -15.48
C ILE A 66 14.36 6.84 -16.99
N ILE A 67 13.50 6.15 -17.73
CA ILE A 67 13.54 6.08 -19.18
C ILE A 67 13.38 7.49 -19.78
N GLY A 68 12.40 8.27 -19.36
CA GLY A 68 12.18 9.64 -19.85
C GLY A 68 13.31 10.61 -19.49
N ASN A 69 14.01 10.39 -18.38
CA ASN A 69 15.21 11.18 -18.06
C ASN A 69 16.41 10.80 -18.95
N LYS A 70 16.51 9.53 -19.37
CA LYS A 70 17.62 9.04 -20.21
C LYS A 70 17.35 9.17 -21.70
N SER A 71 16.10 9.16 -22.14
CA SER A 71 15.68 9.38 -23.53
C SER A 71 16.20 10.71 -24.06
N ARG A 72 16.23 11.76 -23.25
CA ARG A 72 16.80 13.09 -23.59
C ARG A 72 18.24 13.05 -24.09
N VAL A 73 19.00 12.01 -23.75
CA VAL A 73 20.41 11.84 -24.18
C VAL A 73 20.50 11.13 -25.53
N VAL A 74 19.44 10.44 -25.95
CA VAL A 74 19.39 9.64 -27.19
C VAL A 74 18.59 10.40 -28.24
N ALA A 75 19.20 10.68 -29.40
CA ALA A 75 18.49 11.36 -30.48
C ALA A 75 17.35 10.49 -31.04
N GLY A 76 16.20 11.11 -31.35
CA GLY A 76 15.08 10.45 -32.04
C GLY A 76 14.12 9.66 -31.15
N THR A 77 14.14 9.85 -29.83
CA THR A 77 13.17 9.23 -28.92
C THR A 77 11.94 10.11 -28.74
N ASP A 78 10.78 9.61 -29.14
CA ASP A 78 9.48 10.16 -28.74
C ASP A 78 9.03 9.51 -27.42
N GLU A 79 8.36 10.26 -26.53
CA GLU A 79 7.93 9.74 -25.20
C GLU A 79 6.95 8.57 -25.35
N THR A 80 6.21 8.52 -26.45
CA THR A 80 5.27 7.45 -26.81
C THR A 80 5.96 6.20 -27.37
N LEU A 81 7.24 6.30 -27.75
CA LEU A 81 7.98 5.22 -28.40
C LEU A 81 8.18 4.02 -27.46
N LEU A 82 8.17 4.21 -26.14
CA LEU A 82 8.54 3.18 -25.15
C LEU A 82 7.34 2.62 -24.37
N ASP A 83 6.11 2.82 -24.84
CA ASP A 83 4.97 2.07 -24.32
C ASP A 83 5.13 0.57 -24.62
N ILE A 84 5.03 -0.23 -23.55
CA ILE A 84 5.11 -1.70 -23.56
C ILE A 84 3.72 -2.36 -23.54
N THR A 85 2.65 -1.57 -23.59
CA THR A 85 1.29 -2.10 -23.61
C THR A 85 1.09 -2.91 -24.89
N PRO A 86 0.67 -4.19 -24.80
CA PRO A 86 0.50 -5.03 -25.97
C PRO A 86 -0.58 -4.42 -26.88
N PRO A 87 -0.34 -4.35 -28.20
CA PRO A 87 -1.32 -3.79 -29.11
C PRO A 87 -2.61 -4.64 -29.10
N PRO A 88 -3.80 -4.01 -29.15
CA PRO A 88 -5.06 -4.73 -29.18
C PRO A 88 -5.13 -5.66 -30.40
N PRO A 89 -6.01 -6.67 -30.43
CA PRO A 89 -6.15 -7.56 -31.58
C PRO A 89 -6.32 -6.81 -32.91
N ALA A 90 -5.81 -7.38 -34.00
CA ALA A 90 -5.91 -6.79 -35.33
C ALA A 90 -7.39 -6.66 -35.74
N LYS A 91 -7.83 -5.44 -36.04
CA LYS A 91 -9.18 -5.18 -36.55
C LYS A 91 -9.17 -5.36 -38.07
N LEU A 92 -9.48 -6.57 -38.53
CA LEU A 92 -9.52 -6.88 -39.96
C LEU A 92 -10.77 -6.34 -40.66
N ASP A 93 -11.81 -5.99 -39.90
CA ASP A 93 -13.07 -5.48 -40.45
C ASP A 93 -12.97 -4.08 -41.06
N ALA A 94 -12.00 -3.31 -40.59
CA ALA A 94 -11.69 -1.97 -41.08
C ALA A 94 -10.98 -1.97 -42.44
N LEU A 95 -10.46 -3.13 -42.87
CA LEU A 95 -9.76 -3.26 -44.14
C LEU A 95 -10.75 -3.21 -45.32
N GLU A 96 -10.26 -2.67 -46.43
CA GLU A 96 -11.02 -2.60 -47.68
C GLU A 96 -11.37 -4.01 -48.17
N LYS A 97 -12.56 -4.18 -48.75
CA LYS A 97 -12.96 -5.45 -49.36
C LYS A 97 -12.44 -5.50 -50.79
N SER A 98 -11.95 -6.66 -51.21
CA SER A 98 -11.65 -6.92 -52.61
C SER A 98 -12.91 -6.73 -53.46
N ARG A 99 -12.80 -5.86 -54.46
CA ARG A 99 -13.85 -5.59 -55.44
C ARG A 99 -13.80 -6.56 -56.63
N ASN A 100 -12.66 -7.19 -56.85
CA ASN A 100 -12.38 -8.01 -58.03
C ASN A 100 -12.19 -9.48 -57.64
N ASN A 101 -12.66 -10.38 -58.50
CA ASN A 101 -12.26 -11.79 -58.44
C ASN A 101 -10.89 -11.94 -59.10
N SER A 102 -10.03 -12.73 -58.49
CA SER A 102 -8.75 -13.13 -59.07
C SER A 102 -8.98 -14.27 -60.07
N ASP A 103 -8.87 -13.99 -61.38
CA ASP A 103 -9.02 -15.00 -62.44
C ASP A 103 -8.03 -16.18 -62.28
N PHE A 104 -6.86 -15.93 -61.68
CA PHE A 104 -5.85 -16.95 -61.38
C PHE A 104 -6.36 -18.10 -60.48
N LEU A 105 -7.40 -17.88 -59.67
CA LEU A 105 -7.95 -18.92 -58.79
C LEU A 105 -8.97 -19.84 -59.46
N GLY A 106 -9.35 -19.57 -60.72
CA GLY A 106 -10.32 -20.38 -61.46
C GLY A 106 -11.63 -20.59 -60.70
N GLU A 107 -12.09 -21.84 -60.62
CA GLU A 107 -13.30 -22.25 -59.87
C GLU A 107 -13.29 -21.79 -58.40
N ARG A 108 -12.11 -21.59 -57.80
CA ARG A 108 -11.96 -21.19 -56.39
C ARG A 108 -11.98 -19.68 -56.17
N ALA A 109 -12.15 -18.87 -57.21
CA ALA A 109 -12.21 -17.41 -57.09
C ALA A 109 -13.33 -16.91 -56.15
N PHE A 110 -14.35 -17.74 -55.87
CA PHE A 110 -15.39 -17.41 -54.89
C PHE A 110 -14.84 -17.21 -53.47
N ILE A 111 -13.67 -17.78 -53.13
CA ILE A 111 -13.06 -17.68 -51.80
C ILE A 111 -12.57 -16.25 -51.51
N GLU A 112 -12.16 -15.51 -52.54
CA GLU A 112 -11.64 -14.14 -52.40
C GLU A 112 -12.72 -13.06 -52.59
N LYS A 113 -13.94 -13.46 -52.96
CA LYS A 113 -15.04 -12.52 -53.16
C LYS A 113 -15.39 -11.84 -51.83
N ASN A 114 -15.27 -10.51 -51.78
CA ASN A 114 -15.41 -9.70 -50.56
C ASN A 114 -14.37 -9.97 -49.46
N ALA A 115 -13.25 -10.64 -49.77
CA ALA A 115 -12.16 -10.81 -48.81
C ALA A 115 -11.54 -9.46 -48.44
N ARG A 116 -10.99 -9.37 -47.23
CA ARG A 116 -10.30 -8.16 -46.75
C ARG A 116 -8.91 -8.09 -47.35
N MET A 117 -8.59 -6.99 -48.03
CA MET A 117 -7.27 -6.76 -48.61
C MET A 117 -6.40 -5.94 -47.66
N LEU A 118 -5.16 -6.38 -47.49
CA LEU A 118 -4.13 -5.66 -46.75
C LEU A 118 -3.32 -4.83 -47.74
N GLY A 119 -3.56 -3.52 -47.79
CA GLY A 119 -2.77 -2.61 -48.62
C GLY A 119 -1.32 -2.53 -48.16
N LEU A 120 -0.41 -2.03 -49.01
CA LEU A 120 1.00 -1.86 -48.62
C LEU A 120 1.17 -0.91 -47.43
N ALA A 121 0.40 0.18 -47.41
CA ALA A 121 0.42 1.14 -46.29
C ALA A 121 -0.06 0.48 -44.99
N ASP A 122 -1.18 -0.24 -45.03
CA ASP A 122 -1.70 -0.98 -43.88
C ASP A 122 -0.71 -2.06 -43.42
N ALA A 123 -0.10 -2.79 -44.37
CA ALA A 123 0.88 -3.81 -44.08
C ALA A 123 2.11 -3.25 -43.36
N LEU A 124 2.61 -2.09 -43.80
CA LEU A 124 3.73 -1.42 -43.16
C LEU A 124 3.35 -0.93 -41.75
N ASP A 125 2.17 -0.35 -41.59
CA ASP A 125 1.65 0.11 -40.30
C ASP A 125 1.50 -1.07 -39.30
N PHE A 126 0.90 -2.17 -39.77
CA PHE A 126 0.79 -3.42 -39.02
C PHE A 126 2.17 -3.97 -38.64
N ALA A 127 3.13 -3.93 -39.56
CA ALA A 127 4.48 -4.41 -39.31
C ALA A 127 5.16 -3.58 -38.21
N VAL A 128 5.14 -2.24 -38.28
CA VAL A 128 5.82 -1.39 -37.29
C VAL A 128 5.23 -1.57 -35.90
N HIS A 129 3.90 -1.62 -35.77
CA HIS A 129 3.22 -1.70 -34.48
C HIS A 129 3.18 -3.10 -33.86
N ARG A 130 3.30 -4.17 -34.68
CA ARG A 130 3.17 -5.55 -34.21
C ARG A 130 4.41 -6.41 -34.44
N ASN A 131 5.52 -5.82 -34.86
CA ASN A 131 6.77 -6.55 -34.98
C ASN A 131 7.21 -7.06 -33.60
N ARG A 132 7.19 -8.39 -33.42
CA ARG A 132 7.58 -9.04 -32.15
C ARG A 132 9.02 -8.70 -31.73
N GLY A 133 9.93 -8.58 -32.69
CA GLY A 133 11.31 -8.19 -32.42
C GLY A 133 11.43 -6.74 -31.95
N TYR A 134 10.63 -5.83 -32.50
CA TYR A 134 10.58 -4.44 -32.04
C TYR A 134 9.95 -4.33 -30.64
N LEU A 135 8.82 -5.00 -30.39
CA LEU A 135 8.19 -5.06 -29.07
C LEU A 135 9.11 -5.68 -28.02
N GLY A 136 9.78 -6.80 -28.35
CA GLY A 136 10.74 -7.44 -27.45
C GLY A 136 11.94 -6.57 -27.11
N ARG A 137 12.39 -5.70 -28.04
CA ARG A 137 13.43 -4.70 -27.75
C ARG A 137 12.93 -3.63 -26.77
N LYS A 138 11.69 -3.16 -26.89
CA LYS A 138 11.09 -2.23 -25.90
C LYS A 138 10.99 -2.88 -24.52
N GLU A 139 10.50 -4.12 -24.46
CA GLU A 139 10.42 -4.90 -23.22
C GLU A 139 11.79 -5.08 -22.57
N THR A 140 12.84 -5.33 -23.38
CA THR A 140 14.21 -5.45 -22.89
C THR A 140 14.68 -4.16 -22.20
N VAL A 141 14.41 -2.99 -22.81
CA VAL A 141 14.74 -1.69 -22.21
C VAL A 141 13.96 -1.50 -20.91
N TYR A 142 12.66 -1.78 -20.90
CA TYR A 142 11.83 -1.70 -19.69
C TYR A 142 12.37 -2.58 -18.57
N LEU A 143 12.70 -3.86 -18.84
CA LEU A 143 13.26 -4.78 -17.85
C LEU A 143 14.65 -4.33 -17.35
N SER A 144 15.48 -3.75 -18.23
CA SER A 144 16.77 -3.19 -17.81
C SER A 144 16.62 -2.01 -16.85
N ALA A 145 15.63 -1.15 -17.09
CA ALA A 145 15.29 -0.04 -16.20
C ALA A 145 14.69 -0.54 -14.88
N LEU A 146 13.81 -1.55 -14.92
CA LEU A 146 13.25 -2.19 -13.73
C LEU A 146 14.33 -2.87 -12.87
N ARG A 147 15.37 -3.43 -13.49
CA ARG A 147 16.52 -3.95 -12.75
C ARG A 147 17.32 -2.82 -12.09
N LEU A 148 17.41 -1.67 -12.74
CA LEU A 148 18.08 -0.48 -12.18
C LEU A 148 17.30 0.09 -10.99
N THR A 149 15.96 0.14 -11.03
CA THR A 149 15.15 0.56 -9.86
C THR A 149 15.35 -0.40 -8.69
N LEU A 150 15.32 -1.71 -8.93
CA LEU A 150 15.61 -2.72 -7.90
C LEU A 150 17.00 -2.54 -7.29
N THR A 151 18.01 -2.25 -8.11
CA THR A 151 19.37 -1.99 -7.63
C THR A 151 19.40 -0.72 -6.77
N ARG A 152 18.73 0.36 -7.19
CA ARG A 152 18.64 1.59 -6.39
C ARG A 152 17.94 1.38 -5.05
N GLN A 153 16.89 0.56 -5.02
CA GLN A 153 16.18 0.22 -3.79
C GLN A 153 17.11 -0.50 -2.80
N GLN A 154 18.01 -1.37 -3.29
CA GLN A 154 19.00 -2.04 -2.43
C GLN A 154 20.04 -1.09 -1.84
N PHE A 155 20.33 0.03 -2.49
CA PHE A 155 21.21 1.09 -1.98
C PHE A 155 20.45 2.25 -1.32
N GLY A 156 19.12 2.13 -1.19
CA GLY A 156 18.26 3.08 -0.50
C GLY A 156 18.01 2.65 0.94
N PRO A 157 17.58 3.57 1.81
CA PRO A 157 17.13 3.20 3.14
C PRO A 157 15.84 2.37 3.02
N VAL A 158 15.84 1.17 3.58
CA VAL A 158 14.68 0.29 3.68
C VAL A 158 14.21 0.32 5.12
N ALA A 159 12.97 0.73 5.34
CA ALA A 159 12.31 0.63 6.64
C ALA A 159 11.30 -0.51 6.59
N ASP A 160 11.32 -1.36 7.60
CA ASP A 160 10.40 -2.46 7.76
C ASP A 160 9.82 -2.48 9.18
N GLY A 161 8.72 -3.19 9.35
CA GLY A 161 8.05 -3.29 10.63
C GLY A 161 7.10 -4.46 10.66
N GLY A 162 7.15 -5.22 11.75
CA GLY A 162 6.30 -6.38 11.98
C GLY A 162 5.90 -6.45 13.43
N GLY A 163 4.71 -6.97 13.72
CA GLY A 163 4.24 -7.17 15.08
C GLY A 163 3.22 -8.29 15.15
N GLY A 164 3.25 -9.02 16.25
CA GLY A 164 2.39 -10.14 16.54
C GLY A 164 1.70 -9.97 17.88
N VAL A 165 0.61 -10.72 18.05
CA VAL A 165 -0.09 -10.84 19.31
C VAL A 165 -0.21 -12.32 19.62
N PHE A 166 0.45 -12.76 20.68
CA PHE A 166 0.42 -14.15 21.14
C PHE A 166 -0.37 -14.26 22.44
N TYR A 167 -1.37 -15.14 22.43
CA TYR A 167 -2.12 -15.52 23.61
C TYR A 167 -1.56 -16.86 24.11
N THR A 168 -1.02 -16.88 25.33
CA THR A 168 -0.55 -18.10 25.99
C THR A 168 -1.30 -18.28 27.29
N GLU A 169 -1.81 -19.48 27.51
CA GLU A 169 -2.53 -19.82 28.72
C GLU A 169 -1.80 -20.94 29.46
N ARG A 170 -1.50 -20.73 30.73
CA ARG A 170 -0.83 -21.71 31.58
C ARG A 170 -1.63 -21.95 32.84
N GLN A 171 -2.01 -23.22 33.05
CA GLN A 171 -2.59 -23.65 34.31
C GLN A 171 -1.44 -24.05 35.25
N VAL A 172 -1.27 -23.30 36.33
CA VAL A 172 -0.26 -23.60 37.34
C VAL A 172 -0.98 -24.17 38.56
N LYS A 173 -0.63 -25.40 38.94
CA LYS A 173 -1.21 -26.05 40.11
C LYS A 173 -0.57 -25.46 41.36
N ASN A 174 -1.32 -24.68 42.12
CA ASN A 174 -0.83 -24.05 43.35
C ASN A 174 -1.42 -24.81 44.55
N GLY A 175 -0.77 -25.90 44.94
CA GLY A 175 -1.23 -26.77 46.04
C GLY A 175 -2.09 -27.96 45.60
N VAL A 176 -2.67 -28.66 46.57
CA VAL A 176 -3.39 -29.93 46.34
C VAL A 176 -4.78 -29.72 45.72
N ASN A 177 -5.38 -28.53 45.89
CA ASN A 177 -6.77 -28.27 45.50
C ASN A 177 -7.02 -26.93 44.76
N ASP A 178 -5.98 -26.22 44.32
CA ASP A 178 -6.16 -24.95 43.59
C ASP A 178 -5.42 -24.95 42.25
N PHE A 179 -6.16 -24.64 41.18
CA PHE A 179 -5.67 -24.53 39.82
C PHE A 179 -5.78 -23.07 39.39
N VAL A 180 -4.65 -22.35 39.42
CA VAL A 180 -4.62 -20.95 39.00
C VAL A 180 -4.44 -20.88 37.49
N ARG A 181 -5.49 -20.43 36.79
CA ARG A 181 -5.46 -20.18 35.34
C ARG A 181 -4.80 -18.83 35.10
N THR A 182 -3.58 -18.86 34.56
CA THR A 182 -2.87 -17.64 34.17
C THR A 182 -2.95 -17.49 32.64
N SER A 183 -3.69 -16.49 32.17
CA SER A 183 -3.67 -16.08 30.77
C SER A 183 -2.70 -14.93 30.59
N THR A 184 -1.70 -15.11 29.73
CA THR A 184 -0.73 -14.08 29.36
C THR A 184 -0.95 -13.70 27.90
N LEU A 185 -1.30 -12.44 27.67
CA LEU A 185 -1.33 -11.83 26.34
C LEU A 185 0.00 -11.12 26.14
N THR A 186 0.80 -11.61 25.20
CA THR A 186 2.09 -11.01 24.83
C THR A 186 1.96 -10.37 23.46
N THR A 187 2.37 -9.11 23.36
CA THR A 187 2.40 -8.37 22.10
C THR A 187 3.85 -8.10 21.76
N ASP A 188 4.33 -8.59 20.64
CA ASP A 188 5.65 -8.26 20.14
C ASP A 188 5.53 -7.34 18.94
N GLY A 189 6.60 -6.61 18.69
CA GLY A 189 6.76 -5.92 17.43
C GLY A 189 8.11 -5.26 17.36
N ILE A 190 8.58 -5.15 16.13
CA ILE A 190 9.92 -4.72 15.78
C ILE A 190 9.75 -3.74 14.63
N VAL A 191 10.52 -2.66 14.68
CA VAL A 191 10.71 -1.72 13.58
C VAL A 191 12.17 -1.80 13.17
N GLY A 192 12.41 -2.13 11.91
CA GLY A 192 13.72 -2.27 11.31
C GLY A 192 14.04 -1.13 10.35
N PHE A 193 15.32 -0.80 10.23
CA PHE A 193 15.86 0.13 9.26
C PHE A 193 17.19 -0.41 8.74
N ASP A 194 17.34 -0.60 7.44
CA ASP A 194 18.58 -1.02 6.78
C ASP A 194 19.00 0.00 5.72
N TYR A 195 20.29 0.32 5.67
CA TYR A 195 20.87 1.19 4.66
C TYR A 195 22.22 0.67 4.17
N LEU A 196 22.27 0.30 2.90
CA LEU A 196 23.51 -0.04 2.20
C LEU A 196 24.10 1.19 1.51
N MET A 197 25.24 1.65 2.02
CA MET A 197 25.99 2.76 1.46
C MET A 197 26.70 2.36 0.16
N ARG A 198 27.01 3.36 -0.67
CA ARG A 198 27.83 3.19 -1.89
C ARG A 198 29.22 2.59 -1.62
N THR A 199 29.75 2.81 -0.42
CA THR A 199 31.03 2.24 0.05
C THR A 199 30.95 0.74 0.35
N GLY A 200 29.75 0.14 0.29
CA GLY A 200 29.49 -1.23 0.73
C GLY A 200 29.29 -1.38 2.23
N ALA A 201 29.34 -0.29 2.99
CA ALA A 201 29.00 -0.29 4.41
C ALA A 201 27.48 -0.48 4.60
N ARG A 202 27.09 -1.28 5.59
CA ARG A 202 25.69 -1.48 5.97
C ARG A 202 25.45 -0.91 7.36
N LEU A 203 24.42 -0.08 7.47
CA LEU A 203 23.90 0.46 8.73
C LEU A 203 22.52 -0.16 8.94
N ALA A 204 22.36 -0.97 9.98
CA ALA A 204 21.07 -1.53 10.36
C ALA A 204 20.68 -1.11 11.78
N MET A 205 19.42 -0.77 12.00
CA MET A 205 18.86 -0.41 13.30
C MET A 205 17.56 -1.19 13.54
N ASP A 206 17.50 -1.91 14.66
CA ASP A 206 16.33 -2.70 15.06
C ASP A 206 15.79 -2.21 16.39
N LEU A 207 14.48 -1.99 16.45
CA LEU A 207 13.82 -1.36 17.56
C LEU A 207 12.60 -2.15 18.03
N SER A 208 12.56 -2.53 19.31
CA SER A 208 11.35 -3.16 19.85
C SER A 208 10.20 -2.15 20.04
N THR A 209 8.96 -2.64 20.01
CA THR A 209 7.76 -1.80 20.17
C THR A 209 7.74 -1.07 21.50
N ASP A 210 8.29 -1.66 22.55
CA ASP A 210 8.36 -1.01 23.86
C ASP A 210 9.34 0.18 23.84
N PHE A 211 10.39 0.12 23.02
CA PHE A 211 11.32 1.24 22.82
C PHE A 211 10.71 2.34 21.94
N THR A 212 9.96 2.01 20.88
CA THR A 212 9.25 3.05 20.10
C THR A 212 8.20 3.77 20.93
N ARG A 213 7.47 3.04 21.81
CA ARG A 213 6.53 3.60 22.79
C ARG A 213 7.19 4.56 23.77
N PHE A 214 8.39 4.22 24.25
CA PHE A 214 9.19 5.10 25.10
C PHE A 214 9.52 6.44 24.41
N PHE A 215 10.01 6.40 23.16
CA PHE A 215 10.33 7.62 22.39
C PHE A 215 9.10 8.45 22.01
N THR A 216 7.96 7.80 21.81
CA THR A 216 6.69 8.46 21.47
C THR A 216 5.90 8.93 22.69
N GLY A 217 6.42 8.73 23.91
CA GLY A 217 5.81 9.20 25.15
C GLY A 217 4.65 8.34 25.67
N ALA A 218 4.45 7.13 25.13
CA ALA A 218 3.49 6.18 25.65
C ALA A 218 4.06 5.46 26.88
N THR A 219 3.24 5.27 27.93
CA THR A 219 3.70 4.70 29.19
C THR A 219 4.18 3.26 29.01
N PRO A 220 5.47 2.97 29.28
CA PRO A 220 5.99 1.62 29.16
C PRO A 220 5.44 0.74 30.30
N LYS A 221 5.06 -0.49 29.97
CA LYS A 221 5.08 -1.57 30.97
C LYS A 221 6.53 -1.97 31.16
N LEU A 222 6.99 -2.22 32.39
CA LEU A 222 8.37 -2.62 32.69
C LEU A 222 8.70 -3.91 31.92
N SER A 223 9.32 -3.76 30.75
CA SER A 223 9.70 -4.80 29.81
C SER A 223 11.02 -4.35 29.20
N ASP A 224 11.98 -5.28 29.08
CA ASP A 224 13.34 -5.02 28.59
C ASP A 224 13.28 -4.35 27.21
N SER A 225 13.44 -3.02 27.19
CA SER A 225 13.47 -2.25 25.95
C SER A 225 14.76 -2.56 25.21
N ARG A 226 14.66 -2.97 23.95
CA ARG A 226 15.81 -3.40 23.14
C ARG A 226 15.92 -2.51 21.91
N ALA A 227 17.09 -1.91 21.75
CA ALA A 227 17.52 -1.20 20.55
C ALA A 227 18.89 -1.75 20.17
N ALA A 228 19.03 -2.16 18.91
CA ALA A 228 20.30 -2.60 18.35
C ALA A 228 20.63 -1.73 17.14
N ALA A 229 21.88 -1.31 17.04
CA ALA A 229 22.41 -0.65 15.85
C ALA A 229 23.69 -1.36 15.45
N THR A 230 23.81 -1.71 14.17
CA THR A 230 24.98 -2.39 13.63
C THR A 230 25.53 -1.60 12.44
N LEU A 231 26.85 -1.44 12.43
CA LEU A 231 27.58 -0.86 11.30
C LEU A 231 28.62 -1.90 10.87
N SER A 232 28.53 -2.37 9.63
CA SER A 232 29.50 -3.30 9.05
C SER A 232 30.12 -2.71 7.79
N GLN A 233 31.44 -2.76 7.65
CA GLN A 233 32.16 -2.27 6.47
C GLN A 233 33.13 -3.33 5.95
N PRO A 234 32.98 -3.79 4.69
CA PRO A 234 33.93 -4.72 4.10
C PRO A 234 35.23 -3.99 3.73
N LEU A 235 36.37 -4.44 4.26
CA LEU A 235 37.67 -3.78 4.11
C LEU A 235 38.30 -3.95 2.70
N LEU A 236 37.85 -4.94 1.91
CA LEU A 236 38.45 -5.32 0.63
C LEU A 236 37.51 -5.18 -0.58
N ARG A 237 36.31 -4.60 -0.42
CA ARG A 237 35.32 -4.48 -1.50
C ARG A 237 35.34 -3.11 -2.19
N GLY A 238 36.49 -2.44 -2.14
CA GLY A 238 36.72 -1.10 -2.70
C GLY A 238 38.19 -0.81 -3.09
N ALA A 239 39.02 -1.85 -3.28
CA ALA A 239 40.35 -1.74 -3.89
C ALA A 239 40.32 -2.19 -5.35
#